data_AF-A0A3Q2VV85-F1
#
_entry.id   AF-A0A3Q2VV85-F1
#
_cell.length_a   1.000
_cell.length_b   1.000
_cell.length_c   1.000
_cell.angle_alpha   90.00
_cell.angle_beta   90.00
_cell.angle_gamma   90.00
#
_symmetry.space_group_name_H-M   'P 1'
#
loop_
_entity.id
_entity.type
_entity.pdbx_description
1 polymer ?
#
loop_
_entity_poly.entity_id
_entity_poly.type
_entity_poly.pdbx_seq_one_letter_code
_entity_poly.pdbx_strand_id
1 'polypeptide(L)'
;MNGCNWDDETGQINAFNQYSYNGEDFLTFDPQRLTWIALKPQAVITKLRWDGEEDQLKCNKNFYVHECPAFLKKYLYLFSVLPSVSLLQKSLSSPVSCHATGFYPNRGLMFWRKDGEELHEGVDPGEILPNNDGTFQMSIDLNVSSVTPEDWERYDCVFQLSGGEDIVTNLNESIIRTNWKGEKNIFELESFFLASFFIIIITLGITDGDPSWAGKYVHSSRLLMLDNHQPENSKHKNVTEIRDFWEDTVLCFVAHIKMVFSHVSFKYK
;
A
#
# COMPACT_ATOMS: atom_id res chain seq x y z
N MET A 1 -22.78 -31.08 10.22
CA MET A 1 -22.68 -29.68 9.77
C MET A 1 -23.94 -29.32 8.99
N ASN A 2 -24.60 -28.23 9.32
CA ASN A 2 -25.81 -27.78 8.63
C ASN A 2 -25.80 -26.26 8.42
N GLY A 3 -26.47 -25.79 7.37
CA GLY A 3 -26.48 -24.37 7.02
C GLY A 3 -26.70 -24.14 5.53
N CYS A 4 -26.35 -22.94 5.08
CA CYS A 4 -26.40 -22.54 3.69
C CYS A 4 -25.24 -21.60 3.40
N ASN A 5 -24.73 -21.66 2.17
CA ASN A 5 -23.90 -20.62 1.61
C ASN A 5 -24.73 -19.84 0.60
N TRP A 6 -24.48 -18.53 0.54
CA TRP A 6 -25.04 -17.63 -0.45
C TRP A 6 -23.90 -16.93 -1.16
N ASP A 7 -23.96 -16.94 -2.48
CA ASP A 7 -23.09 -16.19 -3.38
C ASP A 7 -23.77 -14.87 -3.73
N ASP A 8 -23.14 -13.76 -3.37
CA ASP A 8 -23.64 -12.40 -3.56
C ASP A 8 -23.56 -11.89 -5.00
N GLU A 9 -22.71 -12.49 -5.84
CA GLU A 9 -22.61 -12.16 -7.26
C GLU A 9 -23.67 -12.90 -8.09
N THR A 10 -23.76 -14.23 -7.90
CA THR A 10 -24.64 -15.07 -8.73
C THR A 10 -26.03 -15.26 -8.13
N GLY A 11 -26.20 -14.97 -6.84
CA GLY A 11 -27.41 -15.28 -6.08
C GLY A 11 -27.58 -16.77 -5.78
N GLN A 12 -26.61 -17.62 -6.12
CA GLN A 12 -26.70 -19.06 -5.91
C GLN A 12 -26.72 -19.39 -4.41
N ILE A 13 -27.59 -20.33 -4.04
CA ILE A 13 -27.70 -20.84 -2.67
C ILE A 13 -27.26 -22.29 -2.66
N ASN A 14 -26.28 -22.61 -1.82
CA ASN A 14 -25.86 -23.98 -1.55
C ASN A 14 -26.30 -24.38 -0.15
N ALA A 15 -27.41 -25.10 -0.06
CA ALA A 15 -27.96 -25.64 1.18
C ALA A 15 -27.28 -26.97 1.54
N PHE A 16 -26.91 -27.14 2.81
CA PHE A 16 -26.30 -28.39 3.28
C PHE A 16 -26.81 -28.78 4.66
N ASN A 17 -27.06 -30.08 4.83
CA ASN A 17 -27.29 -30.70 6.13
C ASN A 17 -26.66 -32.10 6.12
N GLN A 18 -25.55 -32.23 6.83
CA GLN A 18 -24.66 -33.38 6.77
C GLN A 18 -24.36 -33.89 8.17
N TYR A 19 -24.34 -35.21 8.32
CA TYR A 19 -23.98 -35.91 9.54
C TYR A 19 -22.74 -36.74 9.27
N SER A 20 -21.83 -36.70 10.24
CA SER A 20 -20.59 -37.47 10.23
C SER A 20 -20.57 -38.41 11.43
N TYR A 21 -19.95 -39.57 11.29
CA TYR A 21 -19.80 -40.57 12.34
C TYR A 21 -18.34 -41.01 12.38
N ASN A 22 -17.69 -40.93 13.54
CA ASN A 22 -16.25 -41.17 13.72
C ASN A 22 -15.35 -40.31 12.81
N GLY A 23 -15.76 -39.07 12.55
CA GLY A 23 -15.02 -38.14 11.68
C GLY A 23 -15.17 -38.42 10.18
N GLU A 24 -15.95 -39.43 9.78
CA GLU A 24 -16.23 -39.72 8.38
C GLU A 24 -17.65 -39.31 8.00
N ASP A 25 -17.84 -38.89 6.75
CA ASP A 25 -19.15 -38.58 6.22
C ASP A 25 -20.07 -39.81 6.24
N PHE A 26 -21.29 -39.60 6.72
CA PHE A 26 -22.22 -40.69 7.02
C PHE A 26 -23.54 -40.52 6.27
N LEU A 27 -24.16 -39.34 6.37
CA LEU A 27 -25.47 -39.06 5.80
C LEU A 27 -25.56 -37.59 5.36
N THR A 28 -26.09 -37.31 4.18
CA THR A 28 -26.28 -35.93 3.68
C THR A 28 -27.69 -35.72 3.13
N PHE A 29 -28.30 -34.57 3.38
CA PHE A 29 -29.62 -34.22 2.87
C PHE A 29 -29.52 -33.65 1.46
N ASP A 30 -30.32 -34.18 0.54
CA ASP A 30 -30.55 -33.62 -0.79
C ASP A 30 -31.88 -32.84 -0.80
N PRO A 31 -31.84 -31.50 -0.72
CA PRO A 31 -33.04 -30.67 -0.70
C PRO A 31 -33.76 -30.61 -2.06
N GLN A 32 -33.10 -30.98 -3.17
CA GLN A 32 -33.74 -31.01 -4.48
C GLN A 32 -34.64 -32.24 -4.59
N ARG A 33 -34.12 -33.39 -4.18
CA ARG A 33 -34.82 -34.68 -4.21
C ARG A 33 -35.67 -34.95 -2.97
N LEU A 34 -35.56 -34.12 -1.93
CA LEU A 34 -36.20 -34.32 -0.63
C LEU A 34 -35.90 -35.72 -0.08
N THR A 35 -34.62 -36.08 -0.05
CA THR A 35 -34.18 -37.39 0.46
C THR A 35 -32.82 -37.27 1.12
N TRP A 36 -32.48 -38.22 1.98
CA TRP A 36 -31.14 -38.39 2.50
C TRP A 36 -30.29 -39.26 1.57
N ILE A 37 -29.00 -39.00 1.50
CA ILE A 37 -28.03 -39.84 0.79
C ILE A 37 -27.17 -40.52 1.86
N ALA A 38 -27.25 -41.85 1.91
CA ALA A 38 -26.42 -42.67 2.77
C ALA A 38 -25.03 -42.82 2.12
N LEU A 39 -24.01 -42.29 2.76
CA LEU A 39 -22.62 -42.34 2.26
C LEU A 39 -21.89 -43.59 2.76
N LYS A 40 -22.46 -44.25 3.77
CA LYS A 40 -21.96 -45.52 4.34
C LYS A 40 -23.10 -46.54 4.43
N PRO A 41 -22.83 -47.86 4.30
CA PRO A 41 -23.85 -48.90 4.45
C PRO A 41 -24.61 -48.84 5.77
N GLN A 42 -23.91 -48.48 6.85
CA GLN A 42 -24.47 -48.35 8.19
C GLN A 42 -25.52 -47.22 8.30
N ALA A 43 -25.50 -46.25 7.38
CA ALA A 43 -26.42 -45.11 7.36
C ALA A 43 -27.76 -45.41 6.65
N VAL A 44 -27.88 -46.54 5.95
CA VAL A 44 -29.06 -46.88 5.13
C VAL A 44 -30.34 -46.99 5.98
N ILE A 45 -30.24 -47.56 7.18
CA ILE A 45 -31.40 -47.69 8.09
C ILE A 45 -31.92 -46.31 8.49
N THR A 46 -31.01 -45.39 8.84
CA THR A 46 -31.36 -44.01 9.19
C THR A 46 -31.96 -43.26 8.00
N LYS A 47 -31.36 -43.40 6.80
CA LYS A 47 -31.91 -42.85 5.56
C LYS A 47 -33.36 -43.28 5.36
N LEU A 48 -33.66 -44.58 5.39
CA LEU A 48 -35.00 -45.10 5.15
C LEU A 48 -36.02 -44.56 6.16
N ARG A 49 -35.62 -44.43 7.42
CA ARG A 49 -36.48 -43.86 8.47
C ARG A 49 -36.78 -42.38 8.19
N TRP A 50 -35.74 -41.57 7.99
CA TRP A 50 -35.89 -40.12 7.84
C TRP A 50 -36.48 -39.71 6.49
N ASP A 51 -36.30 -40.52 5.44
CA ASP A 51 -37.00 -40.34 4.16
C ASP A 51 -38.53 -40.52 4.30
N GLY A 52 -38.98 -41.29 5.30
CA GLY A 52 -40.41 -41.44 5.61
C GLY A 52 -41.03 -40.25 6.34
N GLU A 53 -40.21 -39.29 6.80
CA GLU A 53 -40.66 -38.11 7.54
C GLU A 53 -40.83 -36.90 6.59
N GLU A 54 -41.81 -36.97 5.68
CA GLU A 54 -42.01 -35.98 4.62
C GLU A 54 -42.08 -34.53 5.10
N ASP A 55 -42.78 -34.27 6.21
CA ASP A 55 -42.94 -32.93 6.76
C ASP A 55 -41.59 -32.38 7.24
N GLN A 56 -40.75 -33.23 7.84
CA GLN A 56 -39.41 -32.83 8.26
C GLN A 56 -38.52 -32.52 7.05
N LEU A 57 -38.62 -33.29 5.97
CA LEU A 57 -37.88 -33.03 4.72
C LEU A 57 -38.28 -31.68 4.12
N LYS A 58 -39.58 -31.37 4.08
CA LYS A 58 -40.12 -30.08 3.59
C LYS A 58 -39.67 -28.91 4.48
N CYS A 59 -39.75 -29.07 5.80
CA CYS A 59 -39.26 -28.08 6.76
C CYS A 59 -37.75 -27.83 6.59
N ASN A 60 -36.94 -28.90 6.49
CA ASN A 60 -35.50 -28.79 6.25
C ASN A 60 -35.21 -28.03 4.95
N LYS A 61 -35.90 -28.37 3.86
CA LYS A 61 -35.76 -27.65 2.59
C LYS A 61 -36.10 -26.16 2.75
N ASN A 62 -37.24 -25.84 3.37
CA ASN A 62 -37.65 -24.46 3.57
C ASN A 62 -36.60 -23.68 4.38
N PHE A 63 -36.11 -24.27 5.47
CA PHE A 63 -35.11 -23.64 6.31
C PHE A 63 -33.81 -23.38 5.55
N TYR A 64 -33.18 -24.41 4.95
CA TYR A 64 -31.86 -24.25 4.35
C TYR A 64 -31.88 -23.49 3.01
N VAL A 65 -32.95 -23.61 2.22
CA VAL A 65 -33.04 -22.96 0.89
C VAL A 65 -33.60 -21.54 0.97
N HIS A 66 -34.46 -21.22 1.95
CA HIS A 66 -35.13 -19.92 2.00
C HIS A 66 -34.81 -19.12 3.26
N GLU A 67 -35.00 -19.70 4.46
CA GLU A 67 -34.84 -18.94 5.71
C GLU A 67 -33.37 -18.64 6.03
N CYS A 68 -32.51 -19.64 5.89
CA CYS A 68 -31.07 -19.52 6.15
C CYS A 68 -30.40 -18.40 5.35
N PRO A 69 -30.55 -18.30 4.00
CA PRO A 69 -29.93 -17.21 3.26
C PRO A 69 -30.55 -15.84 3.58
N ALA A 70 -31.85 -15.80 3.92
CA ALA A 70 -32.50 -14.56 4.36
C ALA A 70 -31.91 -14.07 5.70
N PHE A 71 -31.70 -14.98 6.65
CA PHE A 71 -31.02 -14.66 7.91
C PHE A 71 -29.58 -14.23 7.68
N LEU A 72 -28.83 -14.95 6.84
CA LEU A 72 -27.43 -14.62 6.53
C LEU A 72 -27.29 -13.20 5.98
N LYS A 73 -28.13 -12.82 5.00
CA LYS A 73 -28.17 -11.46 4.43
C LYS A 73 -28.46 -10.40 5.49
N LYS A 74 -29.47 -10.66 6.33
CA LYS A 74 -29.85 -9.74 7.41
C LYS A 74 -28.72 -9.53 8.42
N TYR A 75 -28.06 -10.61 8.83
CA TYR A 75 -26.98 -10.53 9.80
C TYR A 75 -25.71 -9.90 9.22
N LEU A 76 -25.39 -10.16 7.96
CA LEU A 76 -24.28 -9.49 7.28
C LEU A 76 -24.47 -7.97 7.32
N TYR A 77 -25.65 -7.47 6.93
CA TYR A 77 -25.92 -6.04 6.96
C TYR A 77 -25.87 -5.45 8.38
N LEU A 78 -26.42 -6.15 9.38
CA LEU A 78 -26.48 -5.65 10.77
C LEU A 78 -25.13 -5.63 11.49
N PHE A 79 -24.22 -6.55 11.14
CA PHE A 79 -22.94 -6.71 11.82
C PHE A 79 -21.75 -6.25 10.98
N SER A 80 -21.98 -5.76 9.76
CA SER A 80 -20.91 -5.18 8.96
C SER A 80 -20.41 -3.89 9.60
N VAL A 81 -19.10 -3.77 9.70
CA VAL A 81 -18.42 -2.57 10.19
C VAL A 81 -17.47 -2.12 9.08
N LEU A 82 -17.63 -0.86 8.67
CA LEU A 82 -16.75 -0.24 7.68
C LEU A 82 -15.40 0.12 8.31
N PRO A 83 -14.30 0.01 7.56
CA PRO A 83 -12.99 0.39 8.05
C PRO A 83 -12.82 1.91 8.14
N SER A 84 -11.78 2.31 8.88
CA SER A 84 -11.07 3.54 8.62
C SER A 84 -9.99 3.29 7.57
N VAL A 85 -9.93 4.15 6.54
CA VAL A 85 -8.95 4.07 5.46
C VAL A 85 -7.97 5.23 5.57
N SER A 86 -6.68 4.95 5.38
CA SER A 86 -5.61 5.95 5.43
C SER A 86 -4.50 5.66 4.42
N LEU A 87 -3.90 6.72 3.87
CA LEU A 87 -2.73 6.60 3.01
C LEU A 87 -1.47 6.79 3.85
N LEU A 88 -0.52 5.86 3.74
CA LEU A 88 0.71 5.81 4.51
C LEU A 88 1.91 5.79 3.56
N GLN A 89 2.96 6.53 3.88
CA GLN A 89 4.20 6.50 3.10
C GLN A 89 5.43 6.60 4.01
N LYS A 90 6.36 5.64 3.89
CA LYS A 90 7.56 5.57 4.74
C LYS A 90 8.63 6.61 4.39
N SER A 91 8.76 6.95 3.11
CA SER A 91 9.68 7.97 2.56
C SER A 91 9.21 8.37 1.15
N LEU A 92 9.73 9.46 0.58
CA LEU A 92 9.37 9.91 -0.78
C LEU A 92 9.63 8.86 -1.88
N SER A 93 10.59 7.96 -1.66
CA SER A 93 10.93 6.87 -2.58
C SER A 93 10.17 5.57 -2.29
N SER A 94 9.41 5.52 -1.20
CA SER A 94 8.63 4.34 -0.83
C SER A 94 7.28 4.34 -1.55
N PRO A 95 6.74 3.16 -1.90
CA PRO A 95 5.34 3.04 -2.33
C PRO A 95 4.39 3.68 -1.33
N VAL A 96 3.27 4.18 -1.85
CA VAL A 96 2.17 4.66 -1.01
C VAL A 96 1.30 3.46 -0.67
N SER A 97 1.17 3.17 0.62
CA SER A 97 0.31 2.11 1.14
C SER A 97 -1.05 2.68 1.46
N CYS A 98 -2.10 2.18 0.81
CA CYS A 98 -3.46 2.39 1.26
C CYS A 98 -3.77 1.34 2.32
N HIS A 99 -4.14 1.77 3.53
CA HIS A 99 -4.35 0.89 4.67
C HIS A 99 -5.77 1.04 5.21
N ALA A 100 -6.51 -0.07 5.24
CA ALA A 100 -7.85 -0.17 5.79
C ALA A 100 -7.81 -1.01 7.08
N THR A 101 -8.40 -0.51 8.17
CA THR A 101 -8.45 -1.23 9.46
C THR A 101 -9.75 -0.99 10.19
N GLY A 102 -10.18 -1.96 10.99
CA GLY A 102 -11.41 -1.89 11.78
C GLY A 102 -12.64 -2.44 11.06
N PHE A 103 -12.47 -3.17 9.95
CA PHE A 103 -13.60 -3.73 9.21
C PHE A 103 -14.00 -5.11 9.68
N TYR A 104 -15.28 -5.45 9.49
CA TYR A 104 -15.83 -6.78 9.70
C TYR A 104 -16.99 -7.00 8.72
N PRO A 105 -17.16 -8.20 8.13
CA PRO A 105 -16.35 -9.42 8.29
C PRO A 105 -15.04 -9.39 7.49
N ASN A 106 -14.28 -10.50 7.51
CA ASN A 106 -13.02 -10.67 6.76
C ASN A 106 -13.22 -10.88 5.24
N ARG A 107 -14.08 -10.07 4.62
CA ARG A 107 -14.38 -10.12 3.18
C ARG A 107 -14.22 -8.75 2.52
N GLY A 108 -13.19 -8.03 2.95
CA GLY A 108 -12.79 -6.77 2.33
C GLY A 108 -12.03 -7.04 1.04
N LEU A 109 -12.30 -6.24 0.01
CA LEU A 109 -11.51 -6.15 -1.21
C LEU A 109 -10.92 -4.75 -1.29
N MET A 110 -9.68 -4.63 -1.76
CA MET A 110 -9.03 -3.34 -1.89
C MET A 110 -8.19 -3.30 -3.16
N PHE A 111 -8.30 -2.23 -3.93
CA PHE A 111 -7.58 -2.05 -5.19
C PHE A 111 -7.32 -0.57 -5.46
N TRP A 112 -6.34 -0.30 -6.32
CA TRP A 112 -6.09 1.04 -6.84
C TRP A 112 -6.79 1.23 -8.18
N ARG A 113 -7.29 2.42 -8.44
CA ARG A 113 -7.76 2.86 -9.75
C ARG A 113 -6.93 4.01 -10.28
N LYS A 114 -6.91 4.13 -11.60
CA LYS A 114 -6.48 5.33 -12.31
C LYS A 114 -7.56 5.72 -13.30
N ASP A 115 -8.00 6.97 -13.26
CA ASP A 115 -9.03 7.50 -14.16
C ASP A 115 -10.31 6.62 -14.18
N GLY A 116 -10.61 5.95 -13.06
CA GLY A 116 -11.75 5.05 -12.88
C GLY A 116 -11.53 3.58 -13.27
N GLU A 117 -10.37 3.21 -13.83
CA GLU A 117 -10.03 1.82 -14.19
C GLU A 117 -9.12 1.17 -13.15
N GLU A 118 -9.38 -0.10 -12.81
CA GLU A 118 -8.57 -0.86 -11.85
C GLU A 118 -7.14 -1.10 -12.37
N LEU A 119 -6.15 -0.86 -11.50
CA LEU A 119 -4.74 -1.07 -11.78
C LEU A 119 -4.27 -2.42 -11.27
N HIS A 120 -3.65 -3.20 -12.18
CA HIS A 120 -2.99 -4.45 -11.83
C HIS A 120 -1.46 -4.38 -11.88
N GLU A 121 -0.89 -3.37 -12.54
CA GLU A 121 0.57 -3.19 -12.64
C GLU A 121 1.08 -2.21 -11.58
N GLY A 122 2.21 -2.53 -10.94
CA GLY A 122 2.84 -1.66 -9.93
C GLY A 122 2.08 -1.62 -8.60
N VAL A 123 1.19 -2.60 -8.39
CA VAL A 123 0.32 -2.75 -7.23
C VAL A 123 0.64 -4.07 -6.52
N ASP A 124 0.74 -4.04 -5.18
CA ASP A 124 0.99 -5.23 -4.35
C ASP A 124 -0.12 -5.39 -3.30
N PRO A 125 -1.10 -6.29 -3.50
CA PRO A 125 -2.19 -6.54 -2.55
C PRO A 125 -1.73 -7.38 -1.37
N GLY A 126 -1.85 -6.82 -0.17
CA GLY A 126 -1.59 -7.53 1.08
C GLY A 126 -2.72 -8.47 1.50
N GLU A 127 -2.42 -9.37 2.41
CA GLU A 127 -3.39 -10.28 3.02
C GLU A 127 -4.32 -9.54 4.01
N ILE A 128 -5.48 -10.13 4.28
CA ILE A 128 -6.36 -9.70 5.36
C ILE A 128 -5.81 -10.25 6.68
N LEU A 129 -5.47 -9.36 7.61
CA LEU A 129 -4.92 -9.69 8.91
C LEU A 129 -5.95 -9.42 10.03
N PRO A 130 -6.03 -10.27 11.07
CA PRO A 130 -6.92 -10.04 12.20
C PRO A 130 -6.37 -8.98 13.17
N ASN A 131 -7.27 -8.21 13.77
CA ASN A 131 -7.00 -7.33 14.90
C ASN A 131 -7.38 -8.02 16.23
N ASN A 132 -6.81 -7.53 17.34
CA ASN A 132 -7.10 -8.08 18.67
C ASN A 132 -8.53 -7.82 19.17
N ASP A 133 -9.24 -6.87 18.56
CA ASP A 133 -10.63 -6.51 18.88
C ASP A 133 -11.67 -7.32 18.09
N GLY A 134 -11.22 -8.28 17.25
CA GLY A 134 -12.09 -9.10 16.41
C GLY A 134 -12.43 -8.48 15.04
N THR A 135 -11.92 -7.28 14.73
CA THR A 135 -11.97 -6.69 13.38
C THR A 135 -10.79 -7.15 12.53
N PHE A 136 -10.71 -6.66 11.30
CA PHE A 136 -9.67 -6.98 10.33
C PHE A 136 -8.99 -5.73 9.78
N GLN A 137 -7.82 -5.93 9.21
CA GLN A 137 -7.03 -4.92 8.51
C GLN A 137 -6.43 -5.49 7.22
N MET A 138 -6.15 -4.63 6.25
CA MET A 138 -5.42 -4.97 5.03
C MET A 138 -4.75 -3.73 4.43
N SER A 139 -3.80 -3.95 3.52
CA SER A 139 -3.07 -2.89 2.82
C SER A 139 -2.90 -3.22 1.33
N ILE A 140 -2.82 -2.19 0.50
CA ILE A 140 -2.40 -2.32 -0.90
C ILE A 140 -1.46 -1.18 -1.27
N ASP A 141 -0.30 -1.55 -1.79
CA ASP A 141 0.78 -0.61 -2.06
C ASP A 141 0.78 -0.22 -3.55
N LEU A 142 0.98 1.07 -3.84
CA LEU A 142 1.14 1.61 -5.19
C LEU A 142 2.50 2.28 -5.34
N ASN A 143 3.26 1.89 -6.36
CA ASN A 143 4.50 2.57 -6.70
C ASN A 143 4.24 3.82 -7.56
N VAL A 144 4.47 5.00 -6.97
CA VAL A 144 4.30 6.30 -7.64
C VAL A 144 5.62 7.00 -7.96
N SER A 145 6.76 6.30 -7.87
CA SER A 145 8.10 6.91 -8.02
C SER A 145 8.33 7.58 -9.38
N SER A 146 7.60 7.18 -10.43
CA SER A 146 7.67 7.73 -11.78
C SER A 146 6.53 8.70 -12.12
N VAL A 147 5.62 8.95 -11.18
CA VAL A 147 4.41 9.76 -11.37
C VAL A 147 4.60 11.12 -10.70
N THR A 148 4.36 12.20 -11.44
CA THR A 148 4.45 13.55 -10.84
C THR A 148 3.29 13.79 -9.87
N PRO A 149 3.47 14.57 -8.80
CA PRO A 149 2.41 14.84 -7.83
C PRO A 149 1.12 15.41 -8.44
N GLU A 150 1.22 16.13 -9.56
CA GLU A 150 0.04 16.68 -10.26
C GLU A 150 -0.85 15.59 -10.87
N ASP A 151 -0.27 14.46 -11.27
CA ASP A 151 -1.00 13.33 -11.82
C ASP A 151 -1.58 12.41 -10.72
N TRP A 152 -1.28 12.65 -9.45
CA TRP A 152 -1.76 11.82 -8.34
C TRP A 152 -3.29 11.91 -8.16
N GLU A 153 -3.90 13.04 -8.51
CA GLU A 153 -5.37 13.23 -8.42
C GLU A 153 -6.15 12.24 -9.30
N ARG A 154 -5.50 11.61 -10.28
CA ARG A 154 -6.09 10.57 -11.12
C ARG A 154 -6.17 9.22 -10.44
N TYR A 155 -5.50 9.04 -9.31
CA TYR A 155 -5.40 7.77 -8.61
C TYR A 155 -6.28 7.78 -7.36
N ASP A 156 -7.00 6.70 -7.14
CA ASP A 156 -7.80 6.50 -5.94
C ASP A 156 -7.69 5.06 -5.44
N CYS A 157 -7.63 4.90 -4.12
CA CYS A 157 -7.72 3.62 -3.47
C CYS A 157 -9.18 3.34 -3.12
N VAL A 158 -9.67 2.17 -3.51
CA VAL A 158 -11.04 1.73 -3.25
C VAL A 158 -11.01 0.57 -2.29
N PHE A 159 -11.77 0.68 -1.20
CA PHE A 159 -12.11 -0.44 -0.33
C PHE A 159 -13.58 -0.82 -0.53
N GLN A 160 -13.84 -2.11 -0.73
CA GLN A 160 -15.18 -2.68 -0.86
C GLN A 160 -15.41 -3.72 0.23
N LEU A 161 -16.59 -3.68 0.84
CA LEU A 161 -17.06 -4.71 1.76
C LEU A 161 -18.30 -5.35 1.16
N SER A 162 -18.38 -6.70 1.12
CA SER A 162 -19.54 -7.42 0.56
C SER A 162 -20.87 -6.85 1.06
N GLY A 163 -21.69 -6.35 0.13
CA GLY A 163 -23.03 -5.80 0.41
C GLY A 163 -23.06 -4.38 0.98
N GLY A 164 -21.94 -3.64 0.97
CA GLY A 164 -21.83 -2.24 1.38
C GLY A 164 -21.51 -1.28 0.24
N GLU A 165 -21.38 0.01 0.57
CA GLU A 165 -20.89 1.05 -0.35
C GLU A 165 -19.35 1.09 -0.36
N ASP A 166 -18.80 1.48 -1.51
CA ASP A 166 -17.37 1.64 -1.71
C ASP A 166 -16.82 2.83 -0.92
N ILE A 167 -15.67 2.63 -0.26
CA ILE A 167 -14.89 3.73 0.34
C ILE A 167 -13.78 4.11 -0.62
N VAL A 168 -13.88 5.30 -1.19
CA VAL A 168 -12.90 5.85 -2.14
C VAL A 168 -12.01 6.86 -1.44
N THR A 169 -10.70 6.66 -1.50
CA THR A 169 -9.68 7.57 -0.96
C THR A 169 -8.76 8.03 -2.08
N ASN A 170 -8.96 9.27 -2.56
CA ASN A 170 -8.12 9.86 -3.59
C ASN A 170 -6.68 10.05 -3.10
N LEU A 171 -5.71 9.73 -3.94
CA LEU A 171 -4.31 9.98 -3.63
C LEU A 171 -4.04 11.48 -3.62
N ASN A 172 -3.60 11.98 -2.47
CA ASN A 172 -3.26 13.39 -2.29
C ASN A 172 -2.13 13.52 -1.27
N GLU A 173 -1.08 14.27 -1.61
CA GLU A 173 0.08 14.46 -0.73
C GLU A 173 -0.30 14.97 0.66
N SER A 174 -1.29 15.85 0.77
CA SER A 174 -1.70 16.46 2.03
C SER A 174 -2.34 15.49 3.04
N ILE A 175 -2.88 14.37 2.57
CA ILE A 175 -3.54 13.37 3.43
C ILE A 175 -2.64 12.17 3.75
N ILE A 176 -1.50 12.05 3.05
CA ILE A 176 -0.53 10.98 3.29
C ILE A 176 0.09 11.15 4.67
N ARG A 177 0.01 10.11 5.49
CA ARG A 177 0.67 10.07 6.79
C ARG A 177 2.06 9.46 6.61
N THR A 178 3.07 10.22 7.02
CA THR A 178 4.46 9.75 7.02
C THR A 178 5.06 9.84 8.42
N ASN A 179 5.82 8.82 8.79
CA ASN A 179 6.70 8.84 9.95
C ASN A 179 8.13 9.26 9.58
N TRP A 180 8.37 9.59 8.30
CA TRP A 180 9.64 10.11 7.81
C TRP A 180 9.93 11.46 8.47
N LYS A 181 10.94 11.48 9.33
CA LYS A 181 11.60 12.73 9.75
C LYS A 181 12.61 13.13 8.67
N GLY A 182 12.14 13.35 7.45
CA GLY A 182 12.96 13.90 6.37
C GLY A 182 13.20 15.38 6.60
N GLU A 183 14.45 15.79 6.54
CA GLU A 183 14.90 17.16 6.64
C GLU A 183 14.11 18.10 5.72
N LYS A 184 13.06 18.75 6.23
CA LYS A 184 12.61 20.05 5.70
C LYS A 184 13.78 21.04 5.59
N ASN A 185 14.84 20.78 6.35
CA ASN A 185 16.10 21.50 6.36
C ASN A 185 16.99 21.26 5.14
N ILE A 186 16.88 20.20 4.33
CA ILE A 186 17.82 20.03 3.18
C ILE A 186 17.52 21.04 2.07
N PHE A 187 16.26 21.19 1.67
CA PHE A 187 15.88 22.21 0.67
C PHE A 187 16.08 23.64 1.20
N GLU A 188 15.85 23.88 2.50
CA GLU A 188 16.19 25.15 3.13
C GLU A 188 17.72 25.39 3.21
N LEU A 189 18.52 24.36 3.51
CA LEU A 189 19.99 24.45 3.52
C LEU A 189 20.53 24.70 2.11
N GLU A 190 20.06 23.99 1.09
CA GLU A 190 20.50 24.20 -0.30
C GLU A 190 20.20 25.64 -0.76
N SER A 191 18.99 26.14 -0.47
CA SER A 191 18.62 27.53 -0.73
C SER A 191 19.50 28.52 0.05
N PHE A 192 19.83 28.22 1.31
CA PHE A 192 20.70 29.04 2.16
C PHE A 192 22.16 29.04 1.69
N PHE A 193 22.68 27.89 1.26
CA PHE A 193 24.03 27.77 0.70
C PHE A 193 24.16 28.47 -0.64
N LEU A 194 23.13 28.39 -1.50
CA LEU A 194 23.10 29.17 -2.75
C LEU A 194 23.03 30.68 -2.47
N ALA A 195 22.16 31.13 -1.56
CA ALA A 195 22.05 32.54 -1.21
C ALA A 195 23.34 33.10 -0.58
N SER A 196 23.95 32.36 0.35
CA SER A 196 25.22 32.76 0.97
C SER A 196 26.39 32.75 -0.03
N PHE A 197 26.44 31.78 -0.95
CA PHE A 197 27.42 31.75 -2.04
C PHE A 197 27.28 32.95 -2.98
N PHE A 198 26.04 33.34 -3.34
CA PHE A 198 25.78 34.55 -4.12
C PHE A 198 26.23 35.83 -3.40
N ILE A 199 25.98 35.94 -2.08
CA ILE A 199 26.45 37.08 -1.27
C ILE A 199 27.99 37.11 -1.21
N ILE A 200 28.65 35.95 -1.11
CA ILE A 200 30.11 35.85 -1.12
C ILE A 200 30.67 36.27 -2.49
N ILE A 201 30.04 35.86 -3.61
CA ILE A 201 30.43 36.32 -4.95
C ILE A 201 30.26 37.84 -5.08
N ILE A 202 29.18 38.42 -4.55
CA ILE A 202 28.96 39.87 -4.62
C ILE A 202 29.99 40.62 -3.78
N THR A 203 30.31 40.13 -2.59
CA THR A 203 31.28 40.79 -1.70
C THR A 203 32.73 40.64 -2.17
N LEU A 204 33.11 39.49 -2.73
CA LEU A 204 34.45 39.25 -3.30
C LEU A 204 34.59 39.81 -4.72
N GLY A 205 33.52 39.85 -5.51
CA GLY A 205 33.49 40.41 -6.86
C GLY A 205 33.46 41.95 -6.90
N ILE A 206 33.38 42.60 -5.74
CA ILE A 206 33.60 44.05 -5.60
C ILE A 206 35.10 44.37 -5.48
N THR A 207 35.98 43.38 -5.32
CA THR A 207 37.42 43.55 -5.43
C THR A 207 37.92 42.88 -6.71
N ASP A 208 38.19 43.72 -7.71
CA ASP A 208 38.91 43.46 -8.96
C ASP A 208 38.09 42.85 -10.13
N GLY A 209 37.72 43.75 -11.04
CA GLY A 209 37.05 43.44 -12.30
C GLY A 209 37.96 42.73 -13.30
N ASP A 210 37.87 41.40 -13.36
CA ASP A 210 38.26 40.61 -14.53
C ASP A 210 37.23 39.49 -14.79
N PRO A 211 36.47 39.50 -15.92
CA PRO A 211 35.36 38.56 -16.18
C PRO A 211 35.78 37.14 -16.58
N SER A 212 37.07 36.81 -16.59
CA SER A 212 37.59 35.56 -17.17
C SER A 212 37.25 34.27 -16.39
N TRP A 213 36.72 34.36 -15.17
CA TRP A 213 36.39 33.20 -14.32
C TRP A 213 35.04 32.53 -14.65
N ALA A 214 34.09 33.26 -15.25
CA ALA A 214 32.75 32.73 -15.56
C ALA A 214 32.78 31.61 -16.62
N GLY A 215 33.74 31.65 -17.56
CA GLY A 215 33.85 30.67 -18.63
C GLY A 215 34.40 29.29 -18.21
N LYS A 216 35.14 29.20 -17.09
CA LYS A 216 35.74 27.94 -16.61
C LYS A 216 34.79 27.13 -15.71
N TYR A 217 33.88 27.80 -14.99
CA TYR A 217 32.93 27.13 -14.11
C TYR A 217 31.85 26.33 -14.87
N VAL A 218 31.32 26.86 -15.97
CA VAL A 218 30.32 26.15 -16.80
C VAL A 218 30.87 24.84 -17.38
N HIS A 219 32.19 24.73 -17.57
CA HIS A 219 32.83 23.52 -18.07
C HIS A 219 33.07 22.47 -16.96
N SER A 220 33.43 22.91 -15.75
CA SER A 220 33.67 22.02 -14.60
C SER A 220 32.37 21.43 -14.03
N SER A 221 31.30 22.23 -13.95
CA SER A 221 29.97 21.76 -13.54
C SER A 221 29.37 20.75 -14.52
N ARG A 222 29.71 20.85 -15.82
CA ARG A 222 29.27 19.90 -16.84
C ARG A 222 29.97 18.54 -16.74
N LEU A 223 31.22 18.51 -16.26
CA LEU A 223 31.98 17.27 -15.99
C LEU A 223 31.46 16.54 -14.75
N LEU A 224 31.12 17.26 -13.67
CA LEU A 224 30.51 16.68 -12.46
C LEU A 224 29.12 16.07 -12.72
N MET A 225 28.39 16.56 -13.73
CA MET A 225 27.08 16.02 -14.13
C MET A 225 27.18 14.79 -15.05
N LEU A 226 28.30 14.60 -15.76
CA LEU A 226 28.46 13.50 -16.72
C LEU A 226 28.98 12.19 -16.07
N ASP A 227 29.73 12.27 -14.97
CA ASP A 227 30.17 11.07 -14.22
C ASP A 227 29.05 10.39 -13.43
N ASN A 228 27.89 11.02 -13.28
CA ASN A 228 26.69 10.43 -12.64
C ASN A 228 25.81 9.61 -13.60
N HIS A 229 26.27 9.36 -14.84
CA HIS A 229 25.58 8.53 -15.82
C HIS A 229 26.42 7.32 -16.25
N GLN A 230 26.79 6.48 -15.27
CA GLN A 230 27.02 5.04 -15.52
C GLN A 230 26.31 4.19 -14.46
N PRO A 231 25.58 3.14 -14.85
CA PRO A 231 24.84 2.31 -13.92
C PRO A 231 25.78 1.26 -13.33
N GLU A 232 26.35 1.50 -12.15
CA GLU A 232 26.97 0.45 -11.36
C GLU A 232 26.16 0.19 -10.08
N ASN A 233 25.45 -0.94 -10.12
CA ASN A 233 25.01 -1.79 -9.03
C ASN A 233 24.92 -1.16 -7.63
N SER A 234 23.68 -0.96 -7.18
CA SER A 234 23.32 -0.56 -5.83
C SER A 234 23.85 -1.56 -4.78
N LYS A 235 25.04 -1.29 -4.25
CA LYS A 235 25.35 -1.58 -2.85
C LYS A 235 25.34 -0.27 -2.09
N HIS A 236 24.57 -0.26 -1.01
CA HIS A 236 24.47 0.81 -0.03
C HIS A 236 25.78 1.58 0.13
N LYS A 237 25.79 2.87 -0.23
CA LYS A 237 26.83 3.77 0.26
C LYS A 237 26.53 4.05 1.73
N ASN A 238 27.47 3.70 2.60
CA ASN A 238 27.33 3.90 4.04
C ASN A 238 27.45 5.40 4.38
N VAL A 239 26.84 5.80 5.50
CA VAL A 239 26.90 7.18 6.05
C VAL A 239 28.34 7.69 6.17
N THR A 240 29.31 6.79 6.38
CA THR A 240 30.75 7.10 6.38
C THR A 240 31.27 7.55 5.01
N GLU A 241 30.86 6.93 3.89
CA GLU A 241 31.30 7.35 2.55
C GLU A 241 30.73 8.72 2.15
N ILE A 242 29.53 9.06 2.61
CA ILE A 242 28.94 10.38 2.40
C ILE A 242 29.68 11.42 3.24
N ARG A 243 29.98 11.12 4.51
CA ARG A 243 30.77 12.00 5.37
C ARG A 243 32.18 12.24 4.80
N ASP A 244 32.84 11.18 4.32
CA ASP A 244 34.18 11.27 3.76
C ASP A 244 34.17 12.06 2.43
N PHE A 245 33.11 11.94 1.61
CA PHE A 245 32.87 12.79 0.43
C PHE A 245 32.69 14.27 0.77
N TRP A 246 32.02 14.58 1.88
CA TRP A 246 31.87 15.96 2.39
C TRP A 246 33.17 16.49 3.01
N GLU A 247 33.96 15.66 3.71
CA GLU A 247 35.28 16.06 4.21
C GLU A 247 36.26 16.39 3.07
N ASP A 248 36.27 15.59 2.00
CA ASP A 248 37.10 15.85 0.81
C ASP A 248 36.68 17.11 0.04
N THR A 249 35.37 17.39 0.00
CA THR A 249 34.83 18.59 -0.66
C THR A 249 35.15 19.86 0.14
N VAL A 250 35.04 19.80 1.47
CA VAL A 250 35.42 20.89 2.38
C VAL A 250 36.93 21.09 2.40
N LEU A 251 37.73 20.02 2.38
CA LEU A 251 39.19 20.09 2.27
C LEU A 251 39.64 20.67 0.93
N CYS A 252 38.98 20.34 -0.18
CA CYS A 252 39.20 20.98 -1.47
C CYS A 252 38.87 22.48 -1.43
N PHE A 253 37.77 22.87 -0.78
CA PHE A 253 37.38 24.27 -0.62
C PHE A 253 38.36 25.07 0.26
N VAL A 254 38.82 24.48 1.37
CA VAL A 254 39.83 25.07 2.27
C VAL A 254 41.21 25.12 1.63
N ALA A 255 41.59 24.13 0.82
CA ALA A 255 42.83 24.14 0.04
C ALA A 255 42.79 25.21 -1.07
N HIS A 256 41.65 25.41 -1.72
CA HIS A 256 41.46 26.45 -2.71
C HIS A 256 41.53 27.85 -2.08
N ILE A 257 40.93 28.06 -0.91
CA ILE A 257 41.06 29.30 -0.13
C ILE A 257 42.53 29.54 0.26
N LYS A 258 43.26 28.52 0.74
CA LYS A 258 44.70 28.64 1.06
C LYS A 258 45.58 28.95 -0.17
N MET A 259 45.28 28.39 -1.35
CA MET A 259 45.98 28.74 -2.60
C MET A 259 45.76 30.20 -2.99
N VAL A 260 44.51 30.71 -2.89
CA VAL A 260 44.16 32.10 -3.18
C VAL A 260 44.88 33.07 -2.24
N PHE A 261 45.01 32.74 -0.96
CA PHE A 261 45.76 33.56 0.00
C PHE A 261 47.29 33.45 -0.12
N SER A 262 47.85 32.39 -0.73
CA SER A 262 49.31 32.26 -0.91
C SER A 262 49.91 33.08 -2.07
N HIS A 263 49.09 33.71 -2.91
CA HIS A 263 49.55 34.57 -4.02
C HIS A 263 49.52 36.07 -3.69
N VAL A 264 49.05 36.46 -2.50
CA VAL A 264 49.08 37.84 -2.04
C VAL A 264 50.36 38.09 -1.21
N SER A 265 51.49 38.29 -1.90
CA SER A 265 52.74 38.69 -1.25
C SER A 265 52.72 40.20 -0.98
N PHE A 266 52.40 40.61 0.24
CA PHE A 266 52.54 42.02 0.68
C PHE A 266 54.03 42.44 0.65
N LYS A 267 54.42 43.28 -0.32
CA LYS A 267 55.65 44.08 -0.22
C LYS A 267 55.31 45.39 0.47
N TYR A 268 55.70 45.52 1.74
CA TYR A 268 55.71 46.78 2.46
C TYR A 268 56.81 47.70 1.91
N LYS A 269 56.47 48.96 1.65
CA LYS A 269 57.40 50.10 1.69
C LYS A 269 56.69 51.26 2.36
#